data_AF-A0A356E5G2-F1
#
_entry.id   AF-A0A356E5G2-F1
#
_cell.length_a   1.000
_cell.length_b   1.000
_cell.length_c   1.000
_cell.angle_alpha   90.00
_cell.angle_beta   90.00
_cell.angle_gamma   90.00
#
_symmetry.space_group_name_H-M   'P 1'
#
loop_
_entity.id
_entity.type
_entity.pdbx_description
1 polymer ?
#
loop_
_entity_poly.entity_id
_entity_poly.type
_entity_poly.pdbx_seq_one_letter_code
_entity_poly.pdbx_strand_id
1 'polypeptide(L)'
;MSYKQQLLERFLTYVGFDTQSKSGAKTSPSTIGQMKLAQHLEKELYALGLHEIEISSHGVLTAFLPSNVKNAPTIGLISHLDTSPQCSGKNVNPEVIEQYRGGDIALGSGVEFISPVTFSFLHQLVGKTLIVTDGNTLLGADNKAGIA
;
A
#
# COMPACT_ATOMS: atom_id res chain seq x y z
N MET A 1 0.01 0.02 21.44
CA MET A 1 0.01 0.84 20.20
C MET A 1 -1.44 0.95 19.73
N SER A 2 -1.87 2.10 19.19
CA SER A 2 -3.23 2.22 18.66
C SER A 2 -3.37 1.51 17.30
N TYR A 3 -4.59 1.12 16.92
CA TYR A 3 -4.81 0.48 15.60
C TYR A 3 -4.36 1.38 14.45
N LYS A 4 -4.52 2.71 14.58
CA LYS A 4 -4.09 3.69 13.57
C LYS A 4 -2.57 3.69 13.38
N GLN A 5 -1.81 3.55 14.47
CA GLN A 5 -0.36 3.48 14.40
C GLN A 5 0.12 2.18 13.76
N GLN A 6 -0.52 1.05 14.09
CA GLN A 6 -0.19 -0.24 13.48
C GLN A 6 -0.50 -0.26 11.97
N LEU A 7 -1.66 0.30 11.59
CA LEU A 7 -2.03 0.48 10.18
C LEU A 7 -1.03 1.35 9.44
N LEU A 8 -0.65 2.49 10.03
CA LEU A 8 0.33 3.40 9.45
C LEU A 8 1.69 2.70 9.29
N GLU A 9 2.17 2.00 10.33
CA GLU A 9 3.45 1.28 10.28
C GLU A 9 3.47 0.19 9.19
N ARG A 10 2.41 -0.61 9.08
CA ARG A 10 2.23 -1.61 8.01
C ARG A 10 2.24 -0.94 6.64
N PHE A 11 1.43 0.10 6.46
CA PHE A 11 1.37 0.83 5.20
C PHE A 11 2.74 1.40 4.79
N LEU A 12 3.43 2.08 5.71
CA LEU A 12 4.76 2.65 5.48
C LEU A 12 5.81 1.57 5.17
N THR A 13 5.70 0.40 5.80
CA THR A 13 6.54 -0.76 5.51
C THR A 13 6.32 -1.23 4.07
N TYR A 14 5.07 -1.40 3.64
CA TYR A 14 4.75 -1.92 2.31
C TYR A 14 5.14 -0.94 1.19
N VAL A 15 4.94 0.37 1.37
CA VAL A 15 5.34 1.36 0.35
C VAL A 15 6.85 1.40 0.13
N GLY A 16 7.64 0.99 1.13
CA GLY A 16 9.09 0.82 0.99
C GLY A 16 9.52 -0.31 0.03
N PHE A 17 8.65 -1.26 -0.29
CA PHE A 17 8.95 -2.29 -1.29
C PHE A 17 8.76 -1.74 -2.71
N ASP A 18 9.80 -1.78 -3.53
CA ASP A 18 9.68 -1.55 -4.98
C ASP A 18 8.94 -2.74 -5.62
N THR A 19 7.65 -2.56 -5.92
CA THR A 19 6.78 -3.59 -6.51
C THR A 19 6.26 -3.22 -7.89
N GLN A 20 6.87 -2.22 -8.55
CA GLN A 20 6.40 -1.72 -9.84
C GLN A 20 6.25 -2.86 -10.86
N SER A 21 5.12 -2.89 -11.57
CA SER A 21 4.91 -3.86 -12.65
C SER A 21 5.65 -3.47 -13.93
N LYS A 22 5.94 -4.48 -14.75
CA LYS A 22 6.67 -4.29 -16.01
C LYS A 22 5.84 -4.78 -17.20
N SER A 23 5.44 -3.86 -18.06
CA SER A 23 4.75 -4.17 -19.31
C SER A 23 5.64 -5.04 -20.22
N GLY A 24 5.04 -6.05 -20.86
CA GLY A 24 5.75 -6.95 -21.75
C GLY A 24 6.68 -7.98 -21.07
N ALA A 25 6.63 -8.10 -19.74
CA ALA A 25 7.30 -9.19 -19.04
C ALA A 25 6.75 -10.55 -19.50
N LYS A 26 7.64 -11.55 -19.64
CA LYS A 26 7.28 -12.93 -20.00
C LYS A 26 7.05 -13.83 -18.79
N THR A 27 7.10 -13.26 -17.60
CA THR A 27 6.97 -13.94 -16.31
C THR A 27 5.83 -13.31 -15.51
N SER A 28 5.20 -14.11 -14.65
CA SER A 28 4.34 -13.63 -13.57
C SER A 28 4.93 -14.11 -12.24
N PRO A 29 5.15 -13.24 -11.24
CA PRO A 29 4.99 -11.79 -11.33
C PRO A 29 5.94 -11.15 -12.35
N SER A 30 5.61 -9.95 -12.81
CA SER A 30 6.38 -9.25 -13.86
C SER A 30 7.73 -8.71 -13.34
N THR A 31 7.84 -8.50 -12.03
CA THR A 31 9.07 -8.09 -11.35
C THR A 31 9.28 -8.87 -10.05
N ILE A 32 10.54 -9.03 -9.66
CA ILE A 32 10.93 -9.77 -8.43
C ILE A 32 10.42 -9.05 -7.17
N GLY A 33 10.26 -7.73 -7.24
CA GLY A 33 9.74 -6.91 -6.14
C GLY A 33 8.38 -7.36 -5.63
N GLN A 34 7.46 -7.70 -6.53
CA GLN A 34 6.13 -8.23 -6.19
C GLN A 34 6.24 -9.52 -5.37
N MET A 35 7.14 -10.44 -5.75
CA MET A 35 7.38 -11.67 -5.00
C MET A 35 7.97 -11.40 -3.61
N LYS A 36 8.84 -10.39 -3.48
CA LYS A 36 9.39 -10.00 -2.17
C LYS A 36 8.31 -9.49 -1.21
N LEU A 37 7.37 -8.68 -1.71
CA LEU A 37 6.23 -8.24 -0.90
C LEU A 37 5.32 -9.42 -0.54
N ALA A 38 5.02 -10.33 -1.48
CA ALA A 38 4.25 -11.54 -1.18
C ALA A 38 4.87 -12.38 -0.06
N GLN A 39 6.19 -12.62 -0.11
CA GLN A 39 6.93 -13.36 0.92
C GLN A 39 6.97 -12.64 2.27
N HIS A 40 6.97 -11.31 2.27
CA HIS A 40 6.84 -10.53 3.51
C HIS A 40 5.44 -10.72 4.11
N LEU A 41 4.39 -10.56 3.30
CA LEU A 41 3.00 -10.73 3.72
C LEU A 41 2.70 -12.15 4.20
N GLU A 42 3.25 -13.18 3.54
CA GLU A 42 3.14 -14.58 3.99
C GLU A 42 3.58 -14.74 5.45
N LYS A 43 4.73 -14.18 5.83
CA LYS A 43 5.23 -14.22 7.21
C LYS A 43 4.29 -13.51 8.18
N GLU A 44 3.72 -12.38 7.77
CA GLU A 44 2.76 -11.66 8.59
C GLU A 44 1.44 -12.44 8.75
N LEU A 45 0.94 -13.07 7.70
CA LEU A 45 -0.27 -13.90 7.76
C LEU A 45 -0.06 -15.12 8.68
N TYR A 46 1.13 -15.73 8.66
CA TYR A 46 1.50 -16.76 9.64
C TYR A 46 1.51 -16.20 11.06
N ALA A 47 2.10 -15.03 11.29
CA ALA A 47 2.13 -14.39 12.60
C ALA A 47 0.73 -13.99 13.10
N LEU A 48 -0.20 -13.70 12.20
CA LEU A 48 -1.61 -13.43 12.49
C LEU A 48 -2.44 -14.70 12.74
N GLY A 49 -1.88 -15.88 12.51
CA GLY A 49 -2.54 -17.17 12.73
C GLY A 49 -3.53 -17.56 11.64
N LEU A 50 -3.37 -17.06 10.40
CA LEU A 50 -4.14 -17.55 9.26
C LEU A 50 -3.64 -18.94 8.82
N HIS A 51 -4.54 -19.67 8.15
CA HIS A 51 -4.33 -21.03 7.70
C HIS A 51 -4.23 -21.09 6.17
N GLU A 52 -3.80 -22.24 5.64
CA GLU A 52 -3.76 -22.50 4.18
C GLU A 52 -3.02 -21.39 3.42
N ILE A 53 -1.93 -20.90 4.00
CA ILE A 53 -1.13 -19.81 3.43
C ILE A 53 -0.24 -20.40 2.33
N GLU A 54 -0.42 -19.91 1.10
CA GLU A 54 0.33 -20.36 -0.07
C GLU A 54 0.69 -19.18 -0.96
N ILE A 55 1.92 -19.18 -1.48
CA ILE A 55 2.33 -18.33 -2.61
C ILE A 55 2.49 -19.23 -3.83
N SER A 56 1.65 -19.04 -4.85
CA SER A 56 1.80 -19.75 -6.12
C SER A 56 3.04 -19.33 -6.89
N SER A 57 3.45 -20.14 -7.87
CA SER A 57 4.54 -19.81 -8.80
C SER A 57 4.31 -18.50 -9.59
N HIS A 58 3.07 -18.04 -9.68
CA HIS A 58 2.69 -16.79 -10.34
C HIS A 58 2.68 -15.57 -9.42
N GLY A 59 3.03 -15.73 -8.13
CA GLY A 59 3.09 -14.65 -7.15
C GLY A 59 1.73 -14.30 -6.52
N VAL A 60 0.74 -15.18 -6.64
CA VAL A 60 -0.56 -15.04 -5.97
C VAL A 60 -0.45 -15.62 -4.57
N LEU A 61 -0.61 -14.77 -3.56
CA LEU A 61 -0.66 -15.14 -2.14
C LEU A 61 -2.12 -15.32 -1.71
N THR A 62 -2.43 -16.49 -1.16
CA THR A 62 -3.75 -16.79 -0.56
C THR A 62 -3.58 -17.18 0.90
N ALA A 63 -4.60 -16.92 1.70
CA ALA A 63 -4.70 -17.35 3.09
C ALA A 63 -6.16 -17.45 3.52
N PHE A 64 -6.42 -18.29 4.50
CA PHE A 64 -7.75 -18.56 5.03
C PHE A 64 -7.84 -18.18 6.52
N LEU A 65 -8.84 -17.39 6.88
CA LEU A 65 -9.19 -17.13 8.27
C LEU A 65 -10.42 -17.99 8.64
N PRO A 66 -10.30 -18.96 9.57
CA PRO A 66 -11.42 -19.79 9.98
C PRO A 66 -12.59 -18.97 10.53
N SER A 67 -13.81 -19.43 10.24
CA SER A 67 -15.02 -18.78 10.75
C SER A 67 -15.08 -18.81 12.28
N ASN A 68 -15.52 -17.72 12.88
CA ASN A 68 -15.81 -17.62 14.31
C ASN A 68 -17.28 -17.96 14.66
N VAL A 69 -18.11 -18.25 13.65
CA VAL A 69 -19.54 -18.61 13.81
C VAL A 69 -19.93 -19.77 12.87
N LYS A 70 -21.05 -20.43 13.16
CA LYS A 70 -21.58 -21.51 12.32
C LYS A 70 -22.40 -20.97 11.15
N ASN A 71 -22.37 -21.67 10.01
CA ASN A 71 -23.23 -21.43 8.84
C ASN A 71 -23.14 -20.01 8.22
N ALA A 72 -22.01 -19.32 8.38
CA ALA A 72 -21.76 -18.07 7.65
C ALA A 72 -21.25 -18.36 6.23
N PRO A 73 -21.59 -17.51 5.23
CA PRO A 73 -21.03 -17.61 3.89
C PRO A 73 -19.55 -17.23 3.89
N THR A 74 -18.75 -17.88 3.05
CA THR A 74 -17.37 -17.49 2.79
C THR A 74 -17.33 -16.23 1.92
N ILE A 75 -16.51 -15.26 2.31
CA ILE A 75 -16.23 -14.05 1.52
C ILE A 75 -14.74 -13.96 1.22
N GLY A 76 -14.38 -13.26 0.14
CA GLY A 76 -13.00 -13.00 -0.25
C GLY A 76 -12.68 -11.50 -0.23
N LEU A 77 -11.51 -11.15 0.30
CA LEU A 77 -10.92 -9.82 0.18
C LEU A 77 -9.69 -9.94 -0.72
N ILE A 78 -9.58 -9.06 -1.72
CA ILE A 78 -8.54 -9.13 -2.74
C ILE A 78 -7.90 -7.76 -2.92
N SER A 79 -6.58 -7.73 -2.88
CA SER A 79 -5.72 -6.58 -3.18
C SER A 79 -4.60 -7.01 -4.13
N HIS A 80 -4.07 -6.06 -4.90
CA HIS A 80 -2.94 -6.30 -5.81
C HIS A 80 -1.62 -5.82 -5.19
N LEU A 81 -0.51 -6.49 -5.55
CA LEU A 81 0.81 -6.26 -4.95
C LEU A 81 1.62 -5.15 -5.65
N ASP A 82 1.34 -4.92 -6.93
CA ASP A 82 2.17 -4.08 -7.78
C ASP A 82 1.81 -2.60 -7.68
N THR A 83 2.70 -1.76 -8.20
CA THR A 83 2.43 -0.34 -8.43
C THR A 83 2.52 -0.04 -9.92
N SER A 84 1.79 0.99 -10.36
CA SER A 84 1.73 1.39 -11.77
C SER A 84 3.12 1.65 -12.40
N PRO A 85 3.34 1.27 -13.67
CA PRO A 85 4.57 1.59 -14.39
C PRO A 85 4.69 3.07 -14.79
N GLN A 86 3.63 3.87 -14.62
CA GLN A 86 3.58 5.27 -15.08
C GLN A 86 4.53 6.21 -14.34
N CYS A 87 4.86 5.91 -13.08
CA CYS A 87 5.83 6.65 -12.30
C CYS A 87 6.51 5.69 -11.30
N SER A 88 7.78 5.97 -10.97
CA SER A 88 8.61 5.07 -10.16
C SER A 88 7.97 4.78 -8.79
N GLY A 89 7.94 3.50 -8.40
CA GLY A 89 7.62 3.04 -7.05
C GLY A 89 8.85 2.68 -6.21
N LYS A 90 10.05 3.05 -6.69
CA LYS A 90 11.32 2.72 -6.04
C LYS A 90 11.78 3.86 -5.13
N ASN A 91 12.26 3.51 -3.94
CA ASN A 91 12.76 4.46 -2.93
C ASN A 91 11.71 5.52 -2.56
N VAL A 92 10.46 5.09 -2.36
CA VAL A 92 9.37 5.96 -1.92
C VAL A 92 9.73 6.55 -0.56
N ASN A 93 9.67 7.88 -0.45
CA ASN A 93 9.87 8.61 0.81
C ASN A 93 8.53 9.21 1.23
N PRO A 94 7.71 8.49 2.00
CA PRO A 94 6.41 8.98 2.44
C PRO A 94 6.56 10.04 3.53
N GLU A 95 5.80 11.13 3.42
CA GLU A 95 5.68 12.16 4.44
C GLU A 95 4.30 12.10 5.10
N VAL A 96 4.27 12.12 6.43
CA VAL A 96 3.03 12.07 7.22
C VAL A 96 2.70 13.46 7.74
N ILE A 97 1.59 14.02 7.27
CA ILE A 97 1.10 15.35 7.64
C ILE A 97 -0.10 15.18 8.56
N GLU A 98 0.12 15.33 9.86
CA GLU A 98 -0.95 15.27 10.84
C GLU A 98 -1.76 16.57 10.85
N GLN A 99 -3.07 16.46 11.11
CA GLN A 99 -3.98 17.60 11.28
C GLN A 99 -3.86 18.61 10.12
N TYR A 100 -3.99 18.12 8.88
CA TYR A 100 -3.86 18.93 7.68
C TYR A 100 -4.71 20.20 7.76
N ARG A 101 -4.08 21.36 7.51
CA ARG A 101 -4.69 22.68 7.76
C ARG A 101 -5.37 23.32 6.55
N GLY A 102 -5.41 22.63 5.41
CA GLY A 102 -6.09 23.11 4.20
C GLY A 102 -5.24 24.03 3.31
N GLY A 103 -3.93 24.11 3.54
CA GLY A 103 -2.98 24.86 2.70
C GLY A 103 -2.27 23.98 1.66
N ASP A 104 -1.37 24.56 0.89
CA ASP A 104 -0.51 23.81 -0.02
C ASP A 104 0.37 22.81 0.74
N ILE A 105 0.58 21.64 0.13
CA ILE A 105 1.46 20.59 0.63
C ILE A 105 2.71 20.59 -0.22
N ALA A 106 3.81 21.12 0.29
CA ALA A 106 5.12 20.99 -0.33
C ALA A 106 5.55 19.51 -0.33
N LEU A 107 6.17 19.06 -1.42
CA LEU A 107 6.70 17.71 -1.56
C LEU A 107 8.24 17.77 -1.53
N GLY A 108 8.88 16.98 -0.65
CA GLY A 108 10.32 16.91 -0.56
C GLY A 108 10.98 18.26 -0.27
N SER A 109 11.80 18.77 -1.20
CA SER A 109 12.47 20.07 -1.05
C SER A 109 11.56 21.28 -1.26
N GLY A 110 10.29 21.07 -1.64
CA GLY A 110 9.29 22.12 -1.82
C GLY A 110 9.29 22.81 -3.19
N VAL A 111 9.97 22.23 -4.19
CA VAL A 111 9.86 22.67 -5.60
C VAL A 111 8.50 22.26 -6.18
N GLU A 112 8.02 21.06 -5.82
CA GLU A 112 6.71 20.53 -6.19
C GLU A 112 5.75 20.66 -5.01
N PHE A 113 4.45 20.84 -5.30
CA PHE A 113 3.42 20.94 -4.27
C PHE A 113 2.07 20.41 -4.74
N ILE A 114 1.27 19.90 -3.79
CA ILE A 114 -0.13 19.57 -3.99
C ILE A 114 -0.96 20.71 -3.40
N SER A 115 -1.69 21.42 -4.26
CA SER A 115 -2.49 22.57 -3.85
C SER A 115 -3.99 22.25 -3.84
N PRO A 116 -4.75 22.71 -2.83
CA PRO A 116 -6.21 22.66 -2.86
C PRO A 116 -6.84 23.48 -4.01
N VAL A 117 -6.09 24.42 -4.61
CA VAL A 117 -6.53 25.14 -5.81
C VAL A 117 -6.65 24.18 -7.00
N THR A 118 -5.66 23.30 -7.17
CA THR A 118 -5.66 22.26 -8.22
C THR A 118 -6.53 21.08 -7.84
N PHE A 119 -6.49 20.67 -6.58
CA PHE A 119 -7.17 19.49 -6.05
C PHE A 119 -8.17 19.90 -4.95
N SER A 120 -9.32 20.44 -5.37
CA SER A 120 -10.33 21.00 -4.46
C SER A 120 -10.87 20.03 -3.40
N PHE A 121 -10.75 18.71 -3.62
CA PHE A 121 -11.12 17.71 -2.62
C PHE A 121 -10.30 17.82 -1.33
N LEU A 122 -9.10 18.41 -1.36
CA LEU A 122 -8.27 18.61 -0.18
C LEU A 122 -8.97 19.43 0.91
N HIS A 123 -9.89 20.34 0.54
CA HIS A 123 -10.69 21.07 1.53
C HIS A 123 -11.55 20.16 2.40
N GLN A 124 -11.92 18.97 1.92
CA GLN A 124 -12.68 17.98 2.68
C GLN A 124 -11.81 17.19 3.66
N LEU A 125 -10.49 17.29 3.55
CA LEU A 125 -9.52 16.54 4.34
C LEU A 125 -8.90 17.37 5.48
N VAL A 126 -9.39 18.57 5.74
CA VAL A 126 -8.93 19.40 6.86
C VAL A 126 -9.11 18.65 8.19
N GLY A 127 -8.06 18.65 9.03
CA GLY A 127 -8.00 17.92 10.30
C GLY A 127 -7.71 16.42 10.17
N LYS A 128 -7.57 15.89 8.94
CA LYS A 128 -7.14 14.50 8.70
C LYS A 128 -5.62 14.39 8.72
N THR A 129 -5.13 13.16 8.87
CA THR A 129 -3.72 12.82 8.60
C THR A 129 -3.59 12.46 7.13
N LEU A 130 -2.69 13.13 6.41
CA LEU A 130 -2.37 12.83 5.03
C LEU A 130 -1.03 12.12 4.95
N ILE A 131 -0.90 11.22 3.99
CA ILE A 131 0.38 10.57 3.65
C ILE A 131 0.64 10.90 2.19
N VAL A 132 1.75 11.58 1.93
CA VAL A 132 2.13 12.07 0.59
C VAL A 132 3.52 11.56 0.21
N THR A 133 3.93 11.75 -1.04
CA THR A 133 5.29 11.44 -1.49
C THR A 133 6.20 12.64 -1.32
N ASP A 134 7.49 12.47 -1.64
CA ASP A 134 8.45 13.55 -1.81
C ASP A 134 8.42 14.21 -3.20
N GLY A 135 7.46 13.82 -4.05
CA GLY A 135 7.31 14.33 -5.42
C GLY A 135 8.10 13.56 -6.49
N ASN A 136 9.02 12.67 -6.12
CA ASN A 136 9.86 11.94 -7.09
C ASN A 136 9.29 10.57 -7.52
N THR A 137 8.27 10.10 -6.81
CA THR A 137 7.73 8.73 -6.91
C THR A 137 6.21 8.73 -6.79
N LEU A 138 5.57 7.60 -7.15
CA LEU A 138 4.23 7.27 -6.67
C LEU A 138 4.30 6.80 -5.22
N LEU A 139 3.23 7.03 -4.47
CA LEU A 139 3.14 6.56 -3.08
C LEU A 139 2.94 5.04 -3.00
N GLY A 140 2.22 4.46 -3.97
CA GLY A 140 1.78 3.07 -3.90
C GLY A 140 0.59 2.84 -2.97
N ALA A 141 -0.18 3.89 -2.64
CA ALA A 141 -1.45 3.75 -1.91
C ALA A 141 -2.40 2.79 -2.64
N ASP A 142 -2.47 2.90 -3.96
CA ASP A 142 -3.03 1.87 -4.83
C ASP A 142 -1.98 0.76 -5.07
N ASN A 143 -2.13 -0.46 -4.53
CA ASN A 143 -3.17 -0.93 -3.59
C ASN A 143 -2.64 -1.31 -2.21
N LYS A 144 -1.44 -0.83 -1.84
CA LYS A 144 -0.83 -1.18 -0.54
C LYS A 144 -1.64 -0.65 0.65
N ALA A 145 -2.49 0.35 0.45
CA ALA A 145 -3.44 0.79 1.47
C ALA A 145 -4.60 -0.21 1.67
N GLY A 146 -4.95 -1.02 0.66
CA GLY A 146 -5.92 -2.10 0.79
C GLY A 146 -5.32 -3.36 1.41
N ILE A 147 -4.01 -3.59 1.23
CA ILE A 147 -3.28 -4.69 1.87
C ILE A 147 -3.12 -4.46 3.39
N ALA A 148 -2.89 -3.21 3.81
CA ALA A 148 -2.62 -2.82 5.20
C ALA A 148 -3.86 -2.84 6.09
#